data_AF-A0A8I1WYM5-F1
#
_entry.id   AF-A0A8I1WYM5-F1
#
_cell.length_a   1.000
_cell.length_b   1.000
_cell.length_c   1.000
_cell.angle_alpha   90.00
_cell.angle_beta   90.00
_cell.angle_gamma   90.00
#
_symmetry.space_group_name_H-M   'P 1'
#
loop_
_entity.id
_entity.type
_entity.pdbx_description
1 polymer ?
#
loop_
_entity_poly.entity_id
_entity_poly.type
_entity_poly.pdbx_seq_one_letter_code
_entity_poly.pdbx_strand_id
1 'polypeptide(L)'
;MLKTNEDRLVEFLLQCQPGPPKTRGTWQVDHEGKPFLLPSIGGITLNIQVGDPAFGWAGDHIEPGVSCIADTHKPFEHPNTSLQLYSCVGNKAVVTSGEAKGAEGVVLGHHGGSEHIIVDFAREDKERMTYSDTIMIHARGQGLKLHAYPDISLFNLDPDLLGRMNIRETGRGELQVPVAAMVPPVCMGSGVGAAHVAKGDYDIMTSDRETVEEYGLDKLRFGDFVALLDHDNRYGRAYRKGAVSIGVIVHSDCMVAGHGPGVTTVMTAASSLIQPVIEPGANIADILHRGSSRNA
;
A
#
# COMPACT_ATOMS: atom_id res chain seq x y z
N MET A 1 20.26 -8.45 -11.67
CA MET A 1 18.97 -7.76 -11.85
C MET A 1 18.01 -8.77 -12.44
N LEU A 2 16.82 -8.92 -11.85
CA LEU A 2 15.84 -9.90 -12.30
C LEU A 2 15.42 -9.57 -13.73
N LYS A 3 15.41 -10.57 -14.63
CA LYS A 3 14.95 -10.37 -16.00
C LYS A 3 13.43 -10.28 -16.03
N THR A 4 12.92 -9.21 -16.60
CA THR A 4 11.48 -8.91 -16.69
C THR A 4 11.07 -8.61 -18.13
N ASN A 5 9.76 -8.46 -18.35
CA ASN A 5 9.15 -7.93 -19.57
C ASN A 5 8.88 -6.41 -19.50
N GLU A 6 9.66 -5.66 -18.74
CA GLU A 6 9.42 -4.22 -18.51
C GLU A 6 9.36 -3.39 -19.80
N ASP A 7 10.13 -3.79 -20.82
CA ASP A 7 10.16 -3.18 -22.16
C ASP A 7 8.84 -3.30 -22.93
N ARG A 8 7.91 -4.14 -22.44
CA ARG A 8 6.60 -4.40 -23.06
C ARG A 8 5.43 -3.85 -22.24
N LEU A 9 5.70 -3.17 -21.13
CA LEU A 9 4.64 -2.60 -20.31
C LEU A 9 4.04 -1.38 -20.99
N VAL A 10 2.73 -1.22 -20.78
CA VAL A 10 1.99 -0.04 -21.22
C VAL A 10 2.03 0.99 -20.10
N GLU A 11 2.29 2.24 -20.48
CA GLU A 11 2.27 3.38 -19.57
C GLU A 11 1.01 4.22 -19.82
N PHE A 12 0.37 4.67 -18.75
CA PHE A 12 -0.76 5.60 -18.81
C PHE A 12 -0.45 6.89 -18.04
N LEU A 13 -1.02 8.00 -18.51
CA LEU A 13 -1.23 9.16 -17.68
C LEU A 13 -2.62 9.08 -17.07
N LEU A 14 -2.68 8.91 -15.75
CA LEU A 14 -3.93 8.88 -15.00
C LEU A 14 -4.11 10.20 -14.26
N GLN A 15 -5.23 10.86 -14.52
CA GLN A 15 -5.58 12.10 -13.84
C GLN A 15 -6.39 11.78 -12.57
N CYS A 16 -6.03 12.42 -11.46
CA CYS A 16 -6.79 12.42 -10.22
C CYS A 16 -6.65 13.78 -9.52
N GLN A 17 -7.26 13.91 -8.35
CA GLN A 17 -7.16 15.08 -7.47
C GLN A 17 -7.13 14.62 -6.01
N PRO A 18 -6.68 15.46 -5.06
CA PRO A 18 -6.87 15.16 -3.65
C PRO A 18 -8.37 14.95 -3.34
N GLY A 19 -8.69 13.83 -2.72
CA GLY A 19 -10.03 13.51 -2.24
C GLY A 19 -10.26 14.16 -0.87
N PRO A 20 -11.37 14.88 -0.65
CA PRO A 20 -11.70 15.40 0.67
C PRO A 20 -11.76 14.31 1.74
N PRO A 21 -11.50 14.63 3.03
CA PRO A 21 -11.64 13.67 4.12
C PRO A 21 -13.05 13.06 4.14
N LYS A 22 -13.15 11.76 4.34
CA LYS A 22 -14.43 11.06 4.45
C LYS A 22 -14.66 10.62 5.88
N THR A 23 -15.87 10.83 6.36
CA THR A 23 -16.34 10.34 7.65
C THR A 23 -17.78 9.86 7.51
N ARG A 24 -18.17 8.90 8.36
CA ARG A 24 -19.58 8.49 8.47
C ARG A 24 -20.44 9.57 9.14
N GLY A 25 -19.83 10.59 9.76
CA GLY A 25 -20.56 11.66 10.47
C GLY A 25 -21.31 11.17 11.71
N THR A 26 -20.92 10.02 12.26
CA THR A 26 -21.53 9.37 13.42
C THR A 26 -20.46 8.62 14.23
N TRP A 27 -20.81 8.21 15.45
CA TRP A 27 -19.99 7.32 16.27
C TRP A 27 -19.63 6.04 15.49
N GLN A 28 -18.35 5.70 15.52
CA GLN A 28 -17.87 4.36 15.21
C GLN A 28 -17.70 3.56 16.50
N VAL A 29 -17.47 2.25 16.38
CA VAL A 29 -17.36 1.33 17.51
C VAL A 29 -16.11 0.48 17.32
N ASP A 30 -15.26 0.41 18.34
CA ASP A 30 -14.06 -0.41 18.32
C ASP A 30 -14.37 -1.89 18.58
N HIS A 31 -13.34 -2.74 18.49
CA HIS A 31 -13.45 -4.19 18.70
C HIS A 31 -13.85 -4.60 20.14
N GLU A 32 -13.79 -3.70 21.12
CA GLU A 32 -14.27 -3.92 22.49
C GLU A 32 -15.72 -3.41 22.68
N GLY A 33 -16.33 -2.84 21.63
CA GLY A 33 -17.68 -2.28 21.71
C GLY A 33 -17.74 -0.85 22.25
N LYS A 34 -16.60 -0.16 22.36
CA LYS A 34 -16.53 1.21 22.85
C LYS A 34 -16.65 2.21 21.69
N PRO A 35 -17.50 3.24 21.81
CA PRO A 35 -17.71 4.20 20.73
C PRO A 35 -16.59 5.25 20.67
N PHE A 36 -16.25 5.72 19.47
CA PHE A 36 -15.26 6.78 19.23
C PHE A 36 -15.64 7.73 18.08
N LEU A 37 -15.01 8.92 18.08
CA LEU A 37 -15.08 9.95 17.04
C LEU A 37 -13.65 10.43 16.75
N LEU A 38 -13.07 9.99 15.64
CA LEU A 38 -11.69 10.27 15.26
C LEU A 38 -11.58 10.69 13.78
N PRO A 39 -10.51 11.41 13.39
CA PRO A 39 -10.13 11.55 11.99
C PRO A 39 -10.01 10.18 11.30
N SER A 40 -10.27 10.14 9.99
CA SER A 40 -10.27 8.90 9.21
C SER A 40 -9.69 9.10 7.81
N ILE A 41 -10.09 8.27 6.86
CA ILE A 41 -9.63 8.23 5.47
C ILE A 41 -9.82 9.55 4.70
N GLY A 42 -9.09 9.69 3.59
CA GLY A 42 -9.16 10.83 2.69
C GLY A 42 -8.38 12.03 3.20
N GLY A 43 -8.21 13.01 2.32
CA GLY A 43 -7.63 14.29 2.67
C GLY A 43 -6.20 14.49 2.17
N ILE A 44 -5.72 15.70 2.46
CA ILE A 44 -4.30 16.08 2.41
C ILE A 44 -3.78 16.00 3.85
N THR A 45 -3.17 14.88 4.21
CA THR A 45 -2.65 14.61 5.55
C THR A 45 -1.28 15.25 5.72
N LEU A 46 -1.22 16.36 6.46
CA LEU A 46 0.00 17.20 6.55
C LEU A 46 1.11 16.57 7.41
N ASN A 47 0.76 16.00 8.56
CA ASN A 47 1.70 15.58 9.61
C ASN A 47 2.02 14.08 9.61
N ILE A 48 1.58 13.35 8.58
CA ILE A 48 1.83 11.91 8.43
C ILE A 48 2.26 11.65 6.98
N GLN A 49 3.33 10.88 6.80
CA GLN A 49 3.95 10.58 5.52
C GLN A 49 4.54 9.17 5.49
N VAL A 50 5.07 8.76 4.34
CA VAL A 50 5.75 7.46 4.24
C VAL A 50 6.89 7.34 5.26
N GLY A 51 7.04 6.16 5.84
CA GLY A 51 8.05 5.86 6.87
C GLY A 51 7.67 6.25 8.29
N ASP A 52 6.59 7.01 8.51
CA ASP A 52 6.04 7.22 9.86
C ASP A 52 5.40 5.93 10.41
N PRO A 53 5.25 5.79 11.74
CA PRO A 53 4.54 4.66 12.34
C PRO A 53 3.11 4.53 11.82
N ALA A 54 2.66 3.30 11.53
CA ALA A 54 1.27 3.02 11.17
C ALA A 54 0.35 2.99 12.42
N PHE A 55 0.92 3.00 13.62
CA PHE A 55 0.22 2.89 14.90
C PHE A 55 0.35 4.16 15.74
N GLY A 56 -0.48 4.26 16.78
CA GLY A 56 -0.36 5.28 17.83
C GLY A 56 -1.00 6.64 17.51
N TRP A 57 -1.65 6.77 16.35
CA TRP A 57 -2.40 7.97 15.99
C TRP A 57 -3.76 7.99 16.69
N ALA A 58 -4.20 9.17 17.10
CA ALA A 58 -5.61 9.40 17.45
C ALA A 58 -6.44 9.53 16.15
N GLY A 59 -6.56 8.42 15.42
CA GLY A 59 -7.19 8.32 14.10
C GLY A 59 -7.61 6.87 13.80
N ASP A 60 -8.44 6.69 12.78
CA ASP A 60 -8.92 5.37 12.35
C ASP A 60 -8.83 5.24 10.81
N HIS A 61 -8.05 4.29 10.30
CA HIS A 61 -7.73 4.19 8.86
C HIS A 61 -7.10 5.47 8.27
N ILE A 62 -6.15 6.07 8.96
CA ILE A 62 -5.47 7.26 8.45
C ILE A 62 -4.64 6.90 7.22
N GLU A 63 -4.86 7.65 6.14
CA GLU A 63 -4.08 7.56 4.91
C GLU A 63 -2.95 8.63 4.96
N PRO A 64 -1.67 8.25 4.83
CA PRO A 64 -0.54 9.18 4.87
C PRO A 64 -0.44 10.00 3.58
N GLY A 65 0.16 11.19 3.64
CA GLY A 65 0.37 12.00 2.43
C GLY A 65 -0.93 12.54 1.85
N VAL A 66 -1.24 12.21 0.60
CA VAL A 66 -2.43 12.70 -0.12
C VAL A 66 -3.24 11.54 -0.65
N SER A 67 -4.48 11.45 -0.19
CA SER A 67 -5.48 10.52 -0.72
C SER A 67 -6.03 11.06 -2.02
N CYS A 68 -5.79 10.36 -3.12
CA CYS A 68 -6.14 10.79 -4.47
C CYS A 68 -7.31 9.99 -5.02
N ILE A 69 -8.23 10.65 -5.71
CA ILE A 69 -9.39 10.04 -6.36
C ILE A 69 -9.69 10.80 -7.66
N ALA A 70 -10.25 10.14 -8.66
CA ALA A 70 -10.62 10.79 -9.92
C ALA A 70 -12.06 11.35 -9.89
N ASP A 71 -13.00 10.66 -9.24
CA ASP A 71 -14.36 11.14 -9.01
C ASP A 71 -14.82 10.84 -7.58
N THR A 72 -15.05 11.88 -6.78
CA THR A 72 -15.48 11.76 -5.38
C THR A 72 -16.91 11.25 -5.21
N HIS A 73 -17.77 11.43 -6.22
CA HIS A 73 -19.20 11.10 -6.15
C HIS A 73 -19.49 9.67 -6.56
N LYS A 74 -18.63 9.08 -7.39
CA LYS A 74 -18.79 7.73 -7.96
C LYS A 74 -17.55 6.87 -7.70
N PRO A 75 -17.22 6.55 -6.43
CA PRO A 75 -15.97 5.87 -6.07
C PRO A 75 -15.78 4.53 -6.79
N PHE A 76 -16.86 3.79 -7.05
CA PHE A 76 -16.81 2.44 -7.65
C PHE A 76 -16.99 2.39 -9.17
N GLU A 77 -17.10 3.53 -9.84
CA GLU A 77 -17.28 3.60 -11.29
C GLU A 77 -16.01 4.09 -12.00
N HIS A 78 -16.00 3.99 -13.34
CA HIS A 78 -15.03 4.71 -14.15
C HIS A 78 -15.17 6.23 -13.90
N PRO A 79 -14.06 6.99 -13.75
CA PRO A 79 -12.66 6.59 -13.96
C PRO A 79 -11.91 5.99 -12.76
N ASN A 80 -12.50 5.95 -11.56
CA ASN A 80 -11.80 5.47 -10.35
C ASN A 80 -11.35 4.01 -10.45
N THR A 81 -12.16 3.14 -11.06
CA THR A 81 -11.77 1.73 -11.25
C THR A 81 -10.49 1.58 -12.09
N SER A 82 -10.31 2.43 -13.11
CA SER A 82 -9.10 2.47 -13.93
C SER A 82 -7.93 3.10 -13.18
N LEU A 83 -8.18 4.19 -12.43
CA LEU A 83 -7.18 4.81 -11.56
C LEU A 83 -6.59 3.79 -10.58
N GLN A 84 -7.48 3.07 -9.89
CA GLN A 84 -7.19 2.02 -8.93
C GLN A 84 -6.43 0.86 -9.55
N LEU A 85 -6.90 0.35 -10.70
CA LEU A 85 -6.30 -0.81 -11.34
C LEU A 85 -4.90 -0.51 -11.91
N TYR A 86 -4.66 0.68 -12.44
CA TYR A 86 -3.43 0.96 -13.18
C TYR A 86 -2.34 1.65 -12.36
N SER A 87 -2.70 2.36 -11.28
CA SER A 87 -1.70 2.97 -10.38
C SER A 87 -0.96 1.90 -9.60
N CYS A 88 0.36 1.88 -9.71
CA CYS A 88 1.23 0.94 -9.05
C CYS A 88 2.07 1.63 -7.96
N VAL A 89 2.39 0.91 -6.89
CA VAL A 89 3.32 1.35 -5.86
C VAL A 89 4.67 1.67 -6.50
N GLY A 90 5.21 2.85 -6.17
CA GLY A 90 6.43 3.38 -6.77
C GLY A 90 6.22 4.28 -7.98
N ASN A 91 5.02 4.33 -8.57
CA ASN A 91 4.77 5.22 -9.71
C ASN A 91 4.94 6.69 -9.32
N LYS A 92 5.50 7.47 -10.25
CA LYS A 92 5.64 8.92 -10.12
C LYS A 92 4.28 9.60 -10.23
N ALA A 93 4.04 10.56 -9.33
CA ALA A 93 2.91 11.48 -9.40
C ALA A 93 3.41 12.91 -9.50
N VAL A 94 2.73 13.76 -10.27
CA VAL A 94 3.10 15.17 -10.43
C VAL A 94 1.86 16.05 -10.28
N VAL A 95 1.94 17.07 -9.44
CA VAL A 95 0.91 18.11 -9.38
C VAL A 95 1.04 19.03 -10.59
N THR A 96 -0.04 19.23 -11.33
CA THR A 96 -0.04 19.94 -12.63
C THR A 96 -0.82 21.26 -12.65
N SER A 97 -1.52 21.57 -11.56
CA SER A 97 -2.25 22.83 -11.34
C SER A 97 -2.07 23.33 -9.90
N GLY A 98 -2.66 24.48 -9.57
CA GLY A 98 -2.58 25.07 -8.23
C GLY A 98 -1.20 25.63 -7.86
N GLU A 99 -1.07 26.02 -6.59
CA GLU A 99 0.17 26.60 -6.04
C GLU A 99 1.28 25.55 -5.85
N ALA A 100 0.90 24.28 -5.71
CA ALA A 100 1.82 23.15 -5.63
C ALA A 100 2.27 22.60 -7.00
N LYS A 101 1.94 23.26 -8.12
CA LYS A 101 2.31 22.80 -9.46
C LYS A 101 3.82 22.52 -9.58
N GLY A 102 4.15 21.32 -10.05
CA GLY A 102 5.52 20.83 -10.19
C GLY A 102 5.98 19.97 -9.02
N ALA A 103 5.23 19.91 -7.91
CA ALA A 103 5.52 18.98 -6.83
C ALA A 103 5.50 17.53 -7.33
N GLU A 104 6.53 16.77 -6.97
CA GLU A 104 6.69 15.37 -7.36
C GLU A 104 6.43 14.46 -6.16
N GLY A 105 5.60 13.45 -6.38
CA GLY A 105 5.21 12.46 -5.39
C GLY A 105 5.42 11.03 -5.89
N VAL A 106 5.17 10.08 -4.99
CA VAL A 106 5.22 8.64 -5.30
C VAL A 106 4.00 7.95 -4.74
N VAL A 107 3.38 7.08 -5.55
CA VAL A 107 2.27 6.23 -5.12
C VAL A 107 2.77 5.22 -4.08
N LEU A 108 2.14 5.20 -2.91
CA LEU A 108 2.39 4.23 -1.84
C LEU A 108 1.51 2.98 -2.00
N GLY A 109 0.32 3.14 -2.58
CA GLY A 109 -0.60 2.07 -2.90
C GLY A 109 -2.04 2.56 -2.88
N HIS A 110 -2.97 1.65 -2.59
CA HIS A 110 -4.40 1.90 -2.75
C HIS A 110 -5.20 1.43 -1.54
N HIS A 111 -6.28 2.14 -1.24
CA HIS A 111 -7.23 1.77 -0.20
C HIS A 111 -8.60 1.43 -0.82
N GLY A 112 -8.99 0.16 -0.69
CA GLY A 112 -10.25 -0.36 -1.23
C GLY A 112 -11.47 0.13 -0.44
N GLY A 113 -12.62 0.30 -1.10
CA GLY A 113 -13.83 0.83 -0.45
C GLY A 113 -13.88 2.35 -0.42
N SER A 114 -12.79 3.02 -0.02
CA SER A 114 -12.62 4.47 -0.24
C SER A 114 -12.32 4.78 -1.71
N GLU A 115 -11.70 3.81 -2.38
CA GLU A 115 -11.18 3.85 -3.75
C GLU A 115 -10.16 4.99 -3.94
N HIS A 116 -9.37 5.26 -2.89
CA HIS A 116 -8.26 6.22 -2.92
C HIS A 116 -6.94 5.57 -3.38
N ILE A 117 -6.15 6.32 -4.15
CA ILE A 117 -4.72 6.09 -4.35
C ILE A 117 -3.95 6.97 -3.39
N ILE A 118 -3.04 6.40 -2.62
CA ILE A 118 -2.29 7.12 -1.60
C ILE A 118 -0.95 7.56 -2.21
N VAL A 119 -0.69 8.87 -2.19
CA VAL A 119 0.53 9.45 -2.79
C VAL A 119 1.29 10.25 -1.75
N ASP A 120 2.57 9.93 -1.60
CA ASP A 120 3.49 10.67 -0.75
C ASP A 120 4.06 11.88 -1.48
N PHE A 121 3.90 13.05 -0.86
CA PHE A 121 4.49 14.33 -1.27
C PHE A 121 5.18 14.96 -0.05
N ALA A 122 6.19 15.80 -0.29
CA ALA A 122 6.84 16.57 0.76
C ALA A 122 5.83 17.45 1.49
N ARG A 123 6.03 17.65 2.80
CA ARG A 123 5.11 18.44 3.62
C ARG A 123 4.88 19.85 3.09
N GLU A 124 5.95 20.53 2.67
CA GLU A 124 5.89 21.88 2.11
C GLU A 124 5.06 21.96 0.81
N ASP A 125 5.02 20.87 0.03
CA ASP A 125 4.16 20.78 -1.15
C ASP A 125 2.69 20.59 -0.73
N LYS A 126 2.43 19.67 0.21
CA LYS A 126 1.09 19.41 0.74
C LYS A 126 0.44 20.67 1.33
N GLU A 127 1.22 21.51 2.01
CA GLU A 127 0.74 22.78 2.59
C GLU A 127 0.30 23.81 1.53
N ARG A 128 0.77 23.67 0.28
CA ARG A 128 0.35 24.49 -0.87
C ARG A 128 -0.77 23.85 -1.71
N MET A 129 -1.21 22.64 -1.36
CA MET A 129 -2.22 21.92 -2.13
C MET A 129 -3.65 22.31 -1.76
N THR A 130 -4.54 22.21 -2.75
CA THR A 130 -5.99 22.30 -2.57
C THR A 130 -6.68 21.05 -3.10
N TYR A 131 -7.94 20.81 -2.68
CA TYR A 131 -8.76 19.73 -3.24
C TYR A 131 -9.18 19.93 -4.71
N SER A 132 -8.84 21.08 -5.31
CA SER A 132 -9.02 21.36 -6.74
C SER A 132 -7.76 21.15 -7.58
N ASP A 133 -6.65 20.79 -6.96
CA ASP A 133 -5.40 20.57 -7.69
C ASP A 133 -5.46 19.26 -8.47
N THR A 134 -4.85 19.27 -9.65
CA THR A 134 -4.81 18.14 -10.57
C THR A 134 -3.48 17.41 -10.41
N ILE A 135 -3.56 16.12 -10.15
CA ILE A 135 -2.40 15.23 -10.02
C ILE A 135 -2.39 14.27 -11.20
N MET A 136 -1.24 14.13 -11.85
CA MET A 136 -1.01 13.17 -12.93
C MET A 136 -0.11 12.05 -12.42
N ILE A 137 -0.64 10.82 -12.39
CA ILE A 137 0.13 9.61 -12.09
C ILE A 137 0.64 9.03 -13.41
N HIS A 138 1.95 8.82 -13.49
CA HIS A 138 2.62 8.11 -14.57
C HIS A 138 2.55 6.61 -14.27
N ALA A 139 1.43 6.00 -14.64
CA ALA A 139 1.09 4.65 -14.25
C ALA A 139 1.80 3.61 -15.11
N ARG A 140 2.54 2.70 -14.46
CA ARG A 140 3.28 1.60 -15.09
C ARG A 140 3.51 0.47 -14.09
N GLY A 141 3.25 -0.77 -14.51
CA GLY A 141 3.58 -1.94 -13.69
C GLY A 141 2.60 -3.10 -13.84
N GLN A 142 1.33 -2.82 -14.18
CA GLN A 142 0.39 -3.90 -14.45
C GLN A 142 0.82 -4.73 -15.65
N GLY A 143 0.86 -6.05 -15.47
CA GLY A 143 1.36 -7.00 -16.46
C GLY A 143 2.87 -7.30 -16.38
N LEU A 144 3.58 -6.74 -15.39
CA LEU A 144 4.97 -7.08 -15.10
C LEU A 144 5.10 -8.56 -14.72
N LYS A 145 6.13 -9.22 -15.25
CA LYS A 145 6.41 -10.65 -15.08
C LYS A 145 7.90 -10.88 -14.93
N LEU A 146 8.24 -11.88 -14.12
CA LEU A 146 9.60 -12.40 -13.99
C LEU A 146 9.82 -13.54 -14.99
N HIS A 147 10.85 -13.46 -15.82
CA HIS A 147 11.09 -14.49 -16.84
C HIS A 147 11.54 -15.83 -16.27
N ALA A 148 12.42 -15.80 -15.27
CA ALA A 148 12.96 -17.01 -14.63
C ALA A 148 12.03 -17.58 -13.55
N TYR A 149 11.00 -16.82 -13.14
CA TYR A 149 10.10 -17.16 -12.03
C TYR A 149 8.63 -17.01 -12.43
N PRO A 150 8.13 -17.79 -13.42
CA PRO A 150 6.79 -17.63 -13.95
C PRO A 150 5.67 -17.91 -12.94
N ASP A 151 5.96 -18.67 -11.88
CA ASP A 151 5.01 -18.98 -10.80
C ASP A 151 4.94 -17.89 -9.72
N ILE A 152 5.81 -16.88 -9.79
CA ILE A 152 5.74 -15.67 -8.97
C ILE A 152 5.00 -14.60 -9.76
N SER A 153 3.83 -14.20 -9.25
CA SER A 153 3.02 -13.14 -9.85
C SER A 153 3.36 -11.79 -9.22
N LEU A 154 3.41 -10.75 -10.06
CA LEU A 154 3.59 -9.36 -9.66
C LEU A 154 2.32 -8.58 -9.95
N PHE A 155 1.97 -7.67 -9.04
CA PHE A 155 0.84 -6.75 -9.16
C PHE A 155 1.25 -5.40 -8.59
N ASN A 156 0.60 -4.32 -9.02
CA ASN A 156 0.70 -3.01 -8.36
C ASN A 156 2.15 -2.53 -8.09
N LEU A 157 3.14 -2.91 -8.91
CA LEU A 157 4.55 -2.67 -8.63
C LEU A 157 5.23 -2.00 -9.81
N ASP A 158 5.80 -0.82 -9.58
CA ASP A 158 6.67 -0.17 -10.57
C ASP A 158 7.93 -1.02 -10.81
N PRO A 159 8.32 -1.29 -12.07
CA PRO A 159 9.56 -2.00 -12.40
C PRO A 159 10.82 -1.37 -11.78
N ASP A 160 10.87 -0.04 -11.67
CA ASP A 160 12.01 0.66 -11.08
C ASP A 160 12.08 0.43 -9.56
N LEU A 161 10.92 0.29 -8.91
CA LEU A 161 10.87 -0.06 -7.49
C LEU A 161 11.29 -1.52 -7.28
N LEU A 162 10.82 -2.46 -8.12
CA LEU A 162 11.28 -3.86 -8.11
C LEU A 162 12.81 -3.95 -8.18
N GLY A 163 13.44 -3.15 -9.05
CA GLY A 163 14.90 -3.08 -9.18
C GLY A 163 15.64 -2.60 -7.94
N ARG A 164 14.95 -1.92 -7.01
CA ARG A 164 15.50 -1.33 -5.78
C ARG A 164 15.15 -2.09 -4.51
N MET A 165 14.30 -3.11 -4.57
CA MET A 165 13.90 -3.94 -3.43
C MET A 165 15.01 -4.87 -2.89
N ASN A 166 16.23 -4.85 -3.44
CA ASN A 166 17.36 -5.70 -3.01
C ASN A 166 17.02 -7.21 -2.99
N ILE A 167 16.17 -7.66 -3.94
CA ILE A 167 15.78 -9.07 -4.07
C ILE A 167 16.96 -9.89 -4.58
N ARG A 168 17.21 -11.05 -3.97
CA ARG A 168 18.33 -11.93 -4.31
C ARG A 168 17.84 -13.29 -4.78
N GLU A 169 18.38 -13.74 -5.91
CA GLU A 169 18.18 -15.10 -6.40
C GLU A 169 18.92 -16.08 -5.48
N THR A 170 18.23 -17.13 -5.01
CA THR A 170 18.89 -18.21 -4.28
C THR A 170 19.37 -19.28 -5.28
N GLY A 171 20.41 -20.04 -4.91
CA GLY A 171 20.87 -21.19 -5.70
C GLY A 171 19.86 -22.35 -5.80
N ARG A 172 18.65 -22.20 -5.23
CA ARG A 172 17.58 -23.21 -5.20
C ARG A 172 16.38 -22.85 -6.08
N GLY A 173 16.48 -21.77 -6.87
CA GLY A 173 15.36 -21.32 -7.71
C GLY A 173 14.27 -20.58 -6.92
N GLU A 174 14.64 -19.95 -5.80
CA GLU A 174 13.75 -19.11 -4.98
C GLU A 174 14.24 -17.66 -5.01
N LEU A 175 13.42 -16.73 -4.54
CA LEU A 175 13.76 -15.32 -4.35
C LEU A 175 13.78 -14.97 -2.87
N GLN A 176 14.91 -14.50 -2.38
CA GLN A 176 15.00 -13.84 -1.09
C GLN A 176 14.50 -12.40 -1.21
N VAL A 177 13.43 -12.07 -0.48
CA VAL A 177 12.78 -10.75 -0.54
C VAL A 177 12.88 -10.07 0.83
N PRO A 178 13.55 -8.91 0.93
CA PRO A 178 13.58 -8.12 2.15
C PRO A 178 12.18 -7.66 2.59
N VAL A 179 11.86 -7.84 3.88
CA VAL A 179 10.60 -7.40 4.51
C VAL A 179 10.87 -6.83 5.91
N ALA A 180 10.07 -5.88 6.36
CA ALA A 180 10.14 -5.33 7.71
C ALA A 180 9.54 -6.27 8.76
N ALA A 181 8.53 -7.06 8.38
CA ALA A 181 7.84 -8.00 9.27
C ALA A 181 7.26 -9.20 8.50
N MET A 182 6.97 -10.26 9.25
CA MET A 182 6.21 -11.42 8.79
C MET A 182 4.87 -11.44 9.53
N VAL A 183 3.78 -11.49 8.79
CA VAL A 183 2.41 -11.44 9.31
C VAL A 183 1.81 -12.85 9.23
N PRO A 184 1.34 -13.41 10.35
CA PRO A 184 0.73 -14.73 10.35
C PRO A 184 -0.65 -14.68 9.66
N PRO A 185 -1.10 -15.79 9.05
CA PRO A 185 -2.35 -15.82 8.27
C PRO A 185 -3.58 -15.44 9.10
N VAL A 186 -3.57 -15.75 10.41
CA VAL A 186 -4.68 -15.46 11.33
C VAL A 186 -4.91 -13.97 11.53
N CYS A 187 -3.92 -13.13 11.22
CA CYS A 187 -4.04 -11.68 11.29
C CYS A 187 -4.62 -11.06 10.02
N MET A 188 -4.94 -11.80 8.96
CA MET A 188 -5.49 -11.17 7.74
C MET A 188 -7.03 -11.11 7.79
N GLY A 189 -7.59 -9.91 7.58
CA GLY A 189 -9.01 -9.62 7.82
C GLY A 189 -9.75 -8.97 6.66
N SER A 190 -10.29 -7.77 6.89
CA SER A 190 -11.07 -7.00 5.93
C SER A 190 -10.39 -6.97 4.56
N GLY A 191 -11.15 -7.18 3.48
CA GLY A 191 -10.64 -7.30 2.12
C GLY A 191 -10.32 -8.73 1.66
N VAL A 192 -10.26 -9.72 2.55
CA VAL A 192 -10.26 -11.15 2.18
C VAL A 192 -11.55 -11.49 1.41
N GLY A 193 -11.43 -12.32 0.37
CA GLY A 193 -12.54 -12.66 -0.52
C GLY A 193 -12.75 -11.71 -1.71
N ALA A 194 -12.00 -10.60 -1.80
CA ALA A 194 -11.93 -9.80 -3.01
C ALA A 194 -11.51 -10.67 -4.21
N ALA A 195 -12.15 -10.46 -5.37
CA ALA A 195 -11.99 -11.33 -6.55
C ALA A 195 -10.62 -11.21 -7.24
N HIS A 196 -9.90 -10.10 -7.01
CA HIS A 196 -8.54 -9.88 -7.48
C HIS A 196 -7.79 -8.93 -6.55
N VAL A 197 -6.46 -8.88 -6.66
CA VAL A 197 -5.60 -8.02 -5.83
C VAL A 197 -5.09 -6.75 -6.53
N ALA A 198 -5.33 -6.62 -7.83
CA ALA A 198 -4.85 -5.50 -8.64
C ALA A 198 -5.53 -4.15 -8.32
N LYS A 199 -6.45 -4.10 -7.35
CA LYS A 199 -7.04 -2.87 -6.82
C LYS A 199 -7.38 -3.06 -5.35
N GLY A 200 -7.34 -1.97 -4.59
CA GLY A 200 -7.64 -1.96 -3.16
C GLY A 200 -6.74 -2.90 -2.35
N ASP A 201 -6.75 -2.74 -1.04
CA ASP A 201 -5.92 -3.44 -0.09
C ASP A 201 -6.74 -4.45 0.73
N TYR A 202 -6.09 -5.01 1.75
CA TYR A 202 -6.70 -5.81 2.79
C TYR A 202 -5.89 -5.72 4.07
N ASP A 203 -6.53 -5.96 5.21
CA ASP A 203 -6.06 -5.46 6.49
C ASP A 203 -5.33 -6.53 7.29
N ILE A 204 -4.28 -6.10 8.00
CA ILE A 204 -3.68 -6.83 9.11
C ILE A 204 -4.50 -6.48 10.36
N MET A 205 -5.34 -7.39 10.82
CA MET A 205 -6.12 -7.28 12.06
C MET A 205 -5.21 -7.22 13.29
N THR A 206 -5.49 -6.26 14.15
CA THR A 206 -4.66 -5.92 15.32
C THR A 206 -5.41 -6.00 16.65
N SER A 207 -6.63 -6.55 16.65
CA SER A 207 -7.48 -6.63 17.84
C SER A 207 -6.95 -7.56 18.93
N ASP A 208 -6.08 -8.53 18.59
CA ASP A 208 -5.45 -9.41 19.57
C ASP A 208 -4.05 -8.90 19.94
N ARG A 209 -3.93 -8.31 21.13
CA ARG A 209 -2.70 -7.63 21.57
C ARG A 209 -1.52 -8.58 21.74
N GLU A 210 -1.77 -9.81 22.22
CA GLU A 210 -0.72 -10.81 22.40
C GLU A 210 -0.08 -11.19 21.06
N THR A 211 -0.90 -11.43 20.02
CA THR A 211 -0.39 -11.69 18.66
C THR A 211 0.31 -10.47 18.07
N VAL A 212 -0.23 -9.26 18.27
CA VAL A 212 0.42 -8.02 17.81
C VAL A 212 1.82 -7.86 18.39
N GLU A 213 1.97 -8.10 19.70
CA GLU A 213 3.26 -8.03 20.40
C GLU A 213 4.23 -9.14 19.97
N GLU A 214 3.75 -10.39 19.84
CA GLU A 214 4.55 -11.54 19.42
C GLU A 214 5.21 -11.31 18.05
N TYR A 215 4.44 -10.78 17.09
CA TYR A 215 4.90 -10.55 15.72
C TYR A 215 5.44 -9.12 15.49
N GLY A 216 5.40 -8.26 16.52
CA GLY A 216 5.84 -6.87 16.45
C GLY A 216 5.09 -6.04 15.42
N LEU A 217 3.80 -6.32 15.22
CA LEU A 217 2.97 -5.66 14.21
C LEU A 217 2.76 -4.17 14.53
N ASP A 218 2.78 -3.80 15.81
CA ASP A 218 2.70 -2.42 16.31
C ASP A 218 3.88 -1.53 15.88
N LYS A 219 4.96 -2.12 15.36
CA LYS A 219 6.16 -1.42 14.88
C LYS A 219 6.15 -1.15 13.38
N LEU A 220 5.09 -1.56 12.68
CA LEU A 220 4.93 -1.30 11.25
C LEU A 220 4.87 0.20 10.96
N ARG A 221 5.42 0.57 9.82
CA ARG A 221 5.46 1.93 9.30
C ARG A 221 4.79 1.97 7.95
N PHE A 222 4.25 3.13 7.57
CA PHE A 222 3.77 3.34 6.21
C PHE A 222 4.89 3.08 5.21
N GLY A 223 4.60 2.33 4.15
CA GLY A 223 5.58 1.94 3.14
C GLY A 223 6.46 0.75 3.49
N ASP A 224 6.32 0.13 4.67
CA ASP A 224 7.04 -1.11 4.99
C ASP A 224 6.60 -2.23 4.04
N PHE A 225 7.56 -2.99 3.51
CA PHE A 225 7.27 -4.25 2.84
C PHE A 225 7.06 -5.34 3.88
N VAL A 226 5.97 -6.11 3.78
CA VAL A 226 5.65 -7.19 4.73
C VAL A 226 5.40 -8.50 4.00
N ALA A 227 5.74 -9.61 4.64
CA ALA A 227 5.38 -10.94 4.17
C ALA A 227 4.09 -11.41 4.84
N LEU A 228 3.13 -11.85 4.03
CA LEU A 228 1.83 -12.35 4.44
C LEU A 228 1.88 -13.87 4.27
N LEU A 229 2.06 -14.57 5.40
CA LEU A 229 2.29 -15.99 5.42
C LEU A 229 1.00 -16.76 5.11
N ASP A 230 1.12 -17.83 4.35
CA ASP A 230 0.03 -18.71 3.93
C ASP A 230 -1.12 -17.99 3.21
N HIS A 231 -0.85 -16.88 2.52
CA HIS A 231 -1.82 -16.18 1.67
C HIS A 231 -1.40 -16.23 0.20
N ASP A 232 -2.28 -16.77 -0.65
CA ASP A 232 -2.18 -16.76 -2.11
C ASP A 232 -3.01 -15.61 -2.67
N ASN A 233 -2.34 -14.70 -3.37
CA ASN A 233 -2.93 -13.50 -3.94
C ASN A 233 -2.82 -13.49 -5.48
N ARG A 234 -2.56 -14.63 -6.13
CA ARG A 234 -2.45 -14.68 -7.61
C ARG A 234 -3.74 -14.27 -8.33
N TYR A 235 -4.87 -14.44 -7.65
CA TYR A 235 -6.20 -14.04 -8.12
C TYR A 235 -6.89 -13.27 -7.01
N GLY A 236 -7.99 -13.81 -6.47
CA GLY A 236 -8.56 -13.34 -5.22
C GLY A 236 -7.71 -13.73 -4.02
N ARG A 237 -7.94 -13.05 -2.89
CA ARG A 237 -7.19 -13.25 -1.65
C ARG A 237 -7.69 -14.49 -0.92
N ALA A 238 -6.82 -15.47 -0.73
CA ALA A 238 -7.18 -16.71 -0.07
C ALA A 238 -6.07 -17.25 0.83
N TYR A 239 -6.46 -17.87 1.94
CA TYR A 239 -5.55 -18.70 2.72
C TYR A 239 -5.16 -19.95 1.91
N ARG A 240 -3.85 -20.20 1.83
CA ARG A 240 -3.25 -21.38 1.22
C ARG A 240 -1.94 -21.67 1.94
N LYS A 241 -1.93 -22.75 2.72
CA LYS A 241 -0.72 -23.19 3.42
C LYS A 241 0.47 -23.34 2.45
N GLY A 242 1.60 -22.73 2.81
CA GLY A 242 2.84 -22.69 2.04
C GLY A 242 2.90 -21.59 0.98
N ALA A 243 1.84 -20.83 0.76
CA ALA A 243 1.87 -19.63 -0.08
C ALA A 243 2.52 -18.47 0.67
N VAL A 244 3.11 -17.55 -0.08
CA VAL A 244 3.70 -16.33 0.46
C VAL A 244 3.30 -15.18 -0.44
N SER A 245 2.79 -14.11 0.16
CA SER A 245 2.55 -12.84 -0.52
C SER A 245 3.38 -11.74 0.12
N ILE A 246 3.87 -10.80 -0.69
CA ILE A 246 4.53 -9.58 -0.24
C ILE A 246 3.61 -8.42 -0.54
N GLY A 247 3.48 -7.52 0.42
CA GLY A 247 2.72 -6.29 0.25
C GLY A 247 3.37 -5.10 0.94
N VAL A 248 2.74 -3.95 0.78
CA VAL A 248 3.20 -2.65 1.31
C VAL A 248 2.13 -2.12 2.26
N ILE A 249 2.53 -1.64 3.44
CA ILE A 249 1.64 -0.98 4.39
C ILE A 249 1.22 0.39 3.85
N VAL A 250 -0.09 0.62 3.68
CA VAL A 250 -0.62 1.81 3.00
C VAL A 250 -1.49 2.73 3.85
N HIS A 251 -2.14 2.23 4.90
CA HIS A 251 -2.89 3.05 5.86
C HIS A 251 -2.65 2.59 7.30
N SER A 252 -3.07 3.42 8.24
CA SER A 252 -2.79 3.22 9.67
C SER A 252 -3.56 2.03 10.22
N ASP A 253 -3.23 1.68 11.45
CA ASP A 253 -4.05 0.84 12.31
C ASP A 253 -5.48 1.38 12.43
N CYS A 254 -6.38 0.48 12.84
CA CYS A 254 -7.82 0.70 12.94
C CYS A 254 -8.36 0.08 14.23
N MET A 255 -9.30 0.77 14.86
CA MET A 255 -9.93 0.30 16.08
C MET A 255 -11.06 -0.73 15.83
N VAL A 256 -11.64 -0.72 14.63
CA VAL A 256 -12.80 -1.53 14.24
C VAL A 256 -12.42 -3.02 14.15
N ALA A 257 -13.31 -3.89 14.64
CA ALA A 257 -13.10 -5.34 14.57
C ALA A 257 -12.92 -5.82 13.11
N GLY A 258 -11.87 -6.62 12.88
CA GLY A 258 -11.56 -7.17 11.56
C GLY A 258 -10.70 -6.26 10.67
N HIS A 259 -10.26 -5.12 11.20
CA HIS A 259 -9.45 -4.13 10.49
C HIS A 259 -8.11 -3.87 11.22
N GLY A 260 -7.23 -3.13 10.53
CA GLY A 260 -5.92 -2.66 11.04
C GLY A 260 -5.11 -2.06 9.88
N PRO A 261 -3.76 -2.07 9.89
CA PRO A 261 -2.98 -1.51 8.79
C PRO A 261 -3.26 -2.23 7.47
N GLY A 262 -3.61 -1.45 6.43
CA GLY A 262 -3.93 -1.96 5.10
C GLY A 262 -2.70 -2.34 4.30
N VAL A 263 -2.82 -3.39 3.49
CA VAL A 263 -1.72 -3.95 2.70
C VAL A 263 -2.04 -4.02 1.21
N THR A 264 -1.28 -3.29 0.40
CA THR A 264 -1.29 -3.42 -1.06
C THR A 264 -0.38 -4.57 -1.49
N THR A 265 -0.93 -5.58 -2.19
CA THR A 265 -0.12 -6.73 -2.66
C THR A 265 0.76 -6.33 -3.84
N VAL A 266 2.05 -6.71 -3.78
CA VAL A 266 3.01 -6.44 -4.86
C VAL A 266 3.62 -7.70 -5.50
N MET A 267 3.69 -8.80 -4.75
CA MET A 267 4.27 -10.06 -5.21
C MET A 267 3.61 -11.24 -4.51
N THR A 268 3.45 -12.38 -5.18
CA THR A 268 2.84 -13.56 -4.56
C THR A 268 3.21 -14.86 -5.28
N ALA A 269 3.30 -15.94 -4.51
CA ALA A 269 3.48 -17.29 -5.01
C ALA A 269 2.61 -18.27 -4.20
N ALA A 270 2.09 -19.30 -4.87
CA ALA A 270 1.27 -20.35 -4.25
C ALA A 270 2.09 -21.37 -3.43
N SER A 271 3.40 -21.17 -3.38
CA SER A 271 4.43 -22.04 -2.83
C SER A 271 5.54 -21.19 -2.20
N SER A 272 6.52 -21.85 -1.57
CA SER A 272 7.68 -21.22 -0.91
C SER A 272 8.75 -20.67 -1.87
N LEU A 273 8.38 -20.27 -3.09
CA LEU A 273 9.32 -19.67 -4.05
C LEU A 273 9.80 -18.28 -3.61
N ILE A 274 9.05 -17.64 -2.72
CA ILE A 274 9.42 -16.39 -2.07
C ILE A 274 9.89 -16.74 -0.65
N GLN A 275 11.12 -16.35 -0.33
CA GLN A 275 11.76 -16.53 0.96
C GLN A 275 11.92 -15.16 1.62
N PRO A 276 10.98 -14.71 2.47
CA PRO A 276 11.10 -13.40 3.10
C PRO A 276 12.28 -13.36 4.08
N VAL A 277 13.03 -12.27 4.08
CA VAL A 277 14.15 -12.02 5.00
C VAL A 277 13.89 -10.72 5.73
N ILE A 278 13.93 -10.76 7.07
CA ILE A 278 13.69 -9.55 7.87
C ILE A 278 14.85 -8.56 7.66
N GLU A 279 14.52 -7.37 7.16
CA GLU A 279 15.44 -6.26 6.95
C GLU A 279 14.76 -4.96 7.41
N PRO A 280 15.22 -4.32 8.50
CA PRO A 280 14.58 -3.12 9.07
C PRO A 280 14.39 -1.94 8.11
N GLY A 281 15.19 -1.88 7.04
CA GLY A 281 15.13 -0.85 5.99
C GLY A 281 14.32 -1.25 4.76
N ALA A 282 13.57 -2.37 4.80
CA ALA A 282 12.64 -2.76 3.75
C ALA A 282 11.38 -1.86 3.78
N ASN A 283 11.56 -0.59 3.44
CA ASN A 283 10.51 0.43 3.40
C ASN A 283 10.71 1.35 2.19
N ILE A 284 9.62 1.81 1.57
CA ILE A 284 9.64 2.75 0.45
C ILE A 284 10.38 4.05 0.79
N ALA A 285 10.19 4.61 1.99
CA ALA A 285 10.89 5.79 2.49
C ALA A 285 12.42 5.62 2.42
N ASP A 286 12.91 4.48 2.90
CA ASP A 286 14.34 4.18 2.96
C ASP A 286 14.91 3.89 1.55
N ILE A 287 14.16 3.16 0.71
CA ILE A 287 14.55 2.78 -0.66
C ILE A 287 14.55 3.97 -1.63
N LEU A 288 13.60 4.89 -1.48
CA LEU A 288 13.43 6.05 -2.36
C LEU A 288 13.92 7.36 -1.73
N HIS A 289 14.52 7.30 -0.55
CA HIS A 289 15.08 8.43 0.21
C HIS A 289 14.09 9.60 0.37
N ARG A 290 12.91 9.30 0.89
CA ARG A 290 11.80 10.26 1.09
C ARG A 290 11.06 9.98 2.38
N GLY A 291 10.25 10.93 2.84
CA GLY A 291 9.49 10.79 4.07
C GLY A 291 10.39 10.67 5.30
N SER A 292 9.99 9.85 6.25
CA SER A 292 10.70 9.64 7.52
C SER A 292 11.55 8.37 7.48
N SER A 293 12.83 8.47 7.83
CA SER A 293 13.72 7.31 7.89
C SER A 293 13.83 6.76 9.31
N ARG A 294 14.10 5.46 9.46
CA ARG A 294 14.30 4.84 10.78
C ARG A 294 15.57 5.32 11.50
N ASN A 295 16.50 5.91 10.75
CA ASN A 295 17.85 6.30 11.18
C ASN A 295 18.06 7.83 11.21
N ALA A 296 17.00 8.62 11.11
CA ALA A 296 17.06 10.09 11.15
C ALA A 296 16.83 10.63 12.56
#